data_AF-A0A7S0AYC8-F1
#
_entry.id   AF-A0A7S0AYC8-F1
#
_cell.length_a   1.000
_cell.length_b   1.000
_cell.length_c   1.000
_cell.angle_alpha   90.00
_cell.angle_beta   90.00
_cell.angle_gamma   90.00
#
_symmetry.space_group_name_H-M   'P 1'
#
loop_
_entity.id
_entity.type
_entity.pdbx_description
1 polymer ?
#
loop_
_entity_poly.entity_id
_entity_poly.type
_entity_poly.pdbx_seq_one_letter_code
_entity_poly.pdbx_strand_id
1 'polypeptide(L)'
;LAGFLLPASFSAVVAWVWEPGRASSAADEAEARVPDVKTTVGAVTIRDFLHNLCDGLFIGAAFKGCGTEFGLKVSLATVLHELPQQLAHYAALTGSGVGLTSLRALIINFASGLGVLLGVVIIRAVEVDNGPVGLILAFGGGVYLYSAAAECMP
;
A
#
# COMPACT_ATOMS: atom_id res chain seq x y z
N LEU A 1 -11.60 4.74 -12.88
CA LEU A 1 -10.21 4.42 -13.29
C LEU A 1 -9.35 5.65 -13.60
N ALA A 2 -9.90 6.81 -13.99
CA ALA A 2 -9.12 8.03 -14.25
C ALA A 2 -8.78 8.90 -13.02
N GLY A 3 -9.33 8.61 -11.83
CA GLY A 3 -9.13 9.44 -10.62
C GLY A 3 -7.98 9.02 -9.70
N PHE A 4 -7.18 8.02 -10.09
CA PHE A 4 -6.18 7.39 -9.22
C PHE A 4 -4.72 7.51 -9.73
N LEU A 5 -4.52 8.04 -10.94
CA LEU A 5 -3.20 8.11 -11.59
C LEU A 5 -2.51 9.46 -11.48
N LEU A 6 -3.19 10.48 -10.96
CA LEU A 6 -2.62 11.79 -10.76
C LEU A 6 -2.84 12.14 -9.28
N PRO A 7 -1.77 12.22 -8.46
CA PRO A 7 -1.91 12.72 -7.10
C PRO A 7 -2.61 14.09 -7.15
N ALA A 8 -3.38 14.43 -6.12
CA ALA A 8 -4.15 15.69 -6.08
C ALA A 8 -3.30 16.93 -6.43
N SER A 9 -1.98 16.87 -6.19
CA SER A 9 -0.98 17.84 -6.61
C SER A 9 -0.90 18.08 -8.12
N PHE A 10 -1.06 17.06 -8.97
CA PHE A 10 -0.99 17.23 -10.43
C PHE A 10 -2.27 17.87 -10.98
N SER A 11 -3.45 17.46 -10.49
CA SER A 11 -4.72 18.12 -10.83
C SER A 11 -4.75 19.56 -10.36
N ALA A 12 -4.15 19.87 -9.20
CA ALA A 12 -4.01 21.23 -8.69
C ALA A 12 -3.06 22.08 -9.55
N VAL A 13 -1.95 21.51 -10.06
CA VAL A 13 -1.03 22.19 -10.98
C VAL A 13 -1.70 22.51 -12.32
N VAL A 14 -2.45 21.56 -12.90
CA VAL A 14 -3.21 21.80 -14.14
C VAL A 14 -4.30 22.87 -13.93
N ALA A 15 -5.00 22.82 -12.79
CA ALA A 15 -5.99 23.83 -12.43
C ALA A 15 -5.36 25.21 -12.21
N TRP A 16 -4.17 25.29 -11.61
CA TRP A 16 -3.43 26.54 -11.42
C TRP A 16 -2.99 27.17 -12.75
N VAL A 17 -2.55 26.35 -13.70
CA VAL A 17 -2.13 26.79 -15.04
C VAL A 17 -3.31 27.36 -15.85
N TRP A 18 -4.50 26.79 -15.71
CA TRP A 18 -5.65 27.16 -16.54
C TRP A 18 -6.64 28.13 -15.88
N GLU A 19 -6.90 27.98 -14.57
CA GLU A 19 -7.84 28.79 -13.79
C GLU A 19 -7.29 29.04 -12.36
N PRO A 20 -6.39 30.01 -12.17
CA PRO A 20 -5.69 30.22 -10.90
C PRO A 20 -6.62 30.41 -9.68
N GLY A 21 -7.77 31.06 -9.88
CA GLY A 21 -8.77 31.29 -8.83
C GLY A 21 -9.57 30.04 -8.42
N ARG A 22 -9.66 29.04 -9.31
CA ARG A 22 -10.32 27.76 -9.01
C ARG A 22 -9.38 26.80 -8.28
N ALA A 23 -8.08 26.91 -8.52
CA ALA A 23 -7.07 26.13 -7.79
C ALA A 23 -7.01 26.51 -6.30
N SER A 24 -7.10 27.80 -5.96
CA SER A 24 -7.14 28.21 -4.54
C SER A 24 -8.45 27.77 -3.87
N SER A 25 -9.59 27.94 -4.53
CA SER A 25 -10.89 27.50 -4.00
C SER A 25 -10.98 25.97 -3.86
N ALA A 26 -10.43 25.19 -4.80
CA ALA A 26 -10.41 23.73 -4.71
C ALA A 26 -9.40 23.21 -3.68
N ALA A 27 -8.28 23.91 -3.49
CA ALA A 27 -7.34 23.63 -2.41
C ALA A 27 -7.97 23.95 -1.04
N ASP A 28 -8.62 25.11 -0.88
CA ASP A 28 -9.34 25.49 0.34
C ASP A 28 -10.50 24.52 0.65
N GLU A 29 -11.26 24.06 -0.35
CA GLU A 29 -12.33 23.07 -0.17
C GLU A 29 -11.81 21.65 0.13
N ALA A 30 -10.66 21.26 -0.44
CA ALA A 30 -10.01 19.98 -0.16
C ALA A 30 -9.33 19.98 1.22
N GLU A 31 -8.76 21.11 1.63
CA GLU A 31 -8.11 21.31 2.93
C GLU A 31 -9.14 21.48 4.06
N ALA A 32 -10.31 22.06 3.78
CA ALA A 32 -11.42 22.16 4.73
C ALA A 32 -12.14 20.83 4.99
N ARG A 33 -11.99 19.83 4.11
CA ARG A 33 -12.70 18.55 4.23
C ARG A 33 -11.88 17.53 5.01
N VAL A 34 -11.93 17.62 6.34
CA VAL A 34 -11.48 16.51 7.20
C VAL A 34 -12.27 15.25 6.79
N PRO A 35 -11.60 14.20 6.28
CA PRO A 35 -12.30 13.01 5.82
C PRO A 35 -13.04 12.35 6.98
N ASP A 36 -14.31 11.98 6.76
CA ASP A 36 -15.12 11.29 7.75
C ASP A 36 -14.41 10.01 8.24
N VAL A 37 -14.65 9.66 9.50
CA VAL A 37 -14.04 8.50 10.16
C VAL A 37 -14.20 7.23 9.32
N LYS A 38 -15.37 7.00 8.71
CA LYS A 38 -15.61 5.81 7.87
C LYS A 38 -14.76 5.83 6.60
N THR A 39 -14.62 7.00 5.98
CA THR A 39 -13.78 7.18 4.79
C THR A 39 -12.32 6.92 5.11
N THR A 40 -11.82 7.42 6.23
CA THR A 40 -10.44 7.22 6.69
C THR A 40 -10.16 5.76 7.00
N VAL A 41 -11.01 5.10 7.80
CA VAL A 41 -10.86 3.67 8.14
C VAL A 41 -10.91 2.81 6.87
N GLY A 42 -11.87 3.07 5.98
CA GLY A 42 -11.99 2.34 4.72
C GLY A 42 -10.78 2.51 3.82
N ALA A 43 -10.29 3.75 3.66
CA ALA A 43 -9.12 4.05 2.84
C ALA A 43 -7.86 3.36 3.36
N VAL A 44 -7.59 3.42 4.67
CA VAL A 44 -6.45 2.74 5.30
C VAL A 44 -6.55 1.23 5.08
N THR A 45 -7.70 0.63 5.39
CA THR A 45 -7.87 -0.83 5.35
C THR A 45 -7.77 -1.39 3.93
N ILE A 46 -8.44 -0.75 2.95
CA ILE A 46 -8.45 -1.22 1.56
C ILE A 46 -7.07 -1.05 0.93
N ARG A 47 -6.43 0.09 1.16
CA ARG A 47 -5.07 0.34 0.67
C ARG A 47 -4.10 -0.70 1.23
N ASP A 48 -4.14 -0.92 2.54
CA ASP A 48 -3.28 -1.88 3.20
C ASP A 48 -3.53 -3.31 2.71
N PHE A 49 -4.80 -3.71 2.52
CA PHE A 49 -5.13 -5.03 1.98
C PHE A 49 -4.56 -5.25 0.58
N LEU A 50 -4.66 -4.25 -0.31
CA LEU A 50 -4.13 -4.34 -1.68
C LEU A 50 -2.59 -4.33 -1.69
N HIS A 51 -1.95 -3.61 -0.77
CA HIS A 51 -0.49 -3.64 -0.62
C HIS A 51 -0.03 -5.03 -0.20
N ASN A 52 -0.62 -5.56 0.87
CA ASN A 52 -0.37 -6.91 1.36
C ASN A 52 -0.65 -7.96 0.28
N LEU A 53 -1.70 -7.79 -0.53
CA LEU A 53 -1.98 -8.67 -1.66
C LEU A 53 -0.82 -8.72 -2.67
N CYS A 54 -0.28 -7.57 -3.05
CA CYS A 54 0.88 -7.48 -3.94
C CYS A 54 2.12 -8.13 -3.33
N ASP A 55 2.38 -7.89 -2.04
CA ASP A 55 3.47 -8.56 -1.31
C ASP A 55 3.34 -10.07 -1.32
N GLY A 56 2.12 -10.58 -1.17
CA GLY A 56 1.82 -12.00 -1.29
C GLY A 56 2.16 -12.56 -2.68
N LEU A 57 1.86 -11.80 -3.73
CA LEU A 57 2.23 -12.18 -5.11
C LEU A 57 3.75 -12.22 -5.27
N PHE A 58 4.49 -11.27 -4.69
CA PHE A 58 5.96 -11.24 -4.76
C PHE A 58 6.59 -12.44 -4.04
N ILE A 59 6.17 -12.70 -2.80
CA ILE A 59 6.60 -13.87 -2.04
C ILE A 59 6.30 -15.15 -2.80
N GLY A 60 5.06 -15.31 -3.26
CA GLY A 60 4.65 -16.50 -3.98
C GLY A 60 5.42 -16.69 -5.29
N ALA A 61 5.63 -15.62 -6.07
CA ALA A 61 6.46 -15.65 -7.27
C ALA A 61 7.92 -16.03 -6.96
N ALA A 62 8.50 -15.52 -5.87
CA ALA A 62 9.87 -15.82 -5.45
C ALA A 62 10.06 -17.31 -5.15
N PHE A 63 9.17 -17.88 -4.34
CA PHE A 63 9.17 -19.33 -4.08
C PHE A 63 8.95 -20.15 -5.36
N LYS A 64 8.27 -19.60 -6.38
CA LYS A 64 7.85 -20.35 -7.57
C LYS A 64 8.97 -20.39 -8.60
N GLY A 65 9.57 -19.23 -8.87
CA GLY A 65 10.59 -19.07 -9.91
C GLY A 65 12.02 -19.20 -9.42
N CYS A 66 12.28 -18.97 -8.13
CA CYS A 66 13.65 -18.82 -7.60
C CYS A 66 13.97 -19.78 -6.44
N GLY A 67 13.03 -20.64 -6.06
CA GLY A 67 13.22 -21.65 -5.01
C GLY A 67 13.10 -21.12 -3.57
N THR A 68 13.20 -22.05 -2.62
CA THR A 68 12.90 -21.81 -1.20
C THR A 68 13.82 -20.79 -0.54
N GLU A 69 15.13 -20.83 -0.82
CA GLU A 69 16.09 -19.92 -0.19
C GLU A 69 15.79 -18.45 -0.54
N PHE A 70 15.55 -18.16 -1.83
CA PHE A 70 15.22 -16.81 -2.26
C PHE A 70 13.82 -16.40 -1.79
N GLY A 71 12.84 -17.31 -1.84
CA GLY A 71 11.50 -17.07 -1.28
C GLY A 71 11.54 -16.65 0.19
N LEU A 72 12.36 -17.31 1.01
CA LEU A 72 12.53 -16.95 2.43
C LEU A 72 13.16 -15.56 2.61
N LYS A 73 14.15 -15.19 1.77
CA LYS A 73 14.74 -13.85 1.80
C LYS A 73 13.71 -12.77 1.47
N VAL A 74 12.89 -13.00 0.44
CA VAL A 74 11.81 -12.08 0.06
C VAL A 74 10.79 -11.98 1.19
N SER A 75 10.34 -13.09 1.77
CA SER A 75 9.42 -13.07 2.92
C SER A 75 9.98 -12.30 4.12
N LEU A 76 11.26 -12.49 4.44
CA LEU A 76 11.89 -11.74 5.52
C LEU A 76 11.94 -10.24 5.22
N ALA A 77 12.33 -9.86 4.00
CA ALA A 77 12.31 -8.47 3.56
C ALA A 77 10.90 -7.88 3.68
N THR A 78 9.88 -8.63 3.25
CA THR A 78 8.47 -8.23 3.36
C THR A 78 8.07 -7.94 4.80
N VAL A 79 8.37 -8.88 5.72
CA VAL A 79 8.06 -8.69 7.15
C VAL A 79 8.73 -7.43 7.69
N LEU A 80 9.97 -7.17 7.31
CA LEU A 80 10.71 -6.03 7.81
C LEU A 80 10.12 -4.69 7.36
N HIS A 81 9.64 -4.55 6.11
CA HIS A 81 9.01 -3.30 5.67
C HIS A 81 7.54 -3.17 6.10
N GLU A 82 6.86 -4.29 6.36
CA GLU A 82 5.45 -4.27 6.80
C GLU A 82 5.31 -3.90 8.28
N LEU A 83 6.31 -4.19 9.11
CA LEU A 83 6.29 -3.85 10.54
C LEU A 83 6.09 -2.34 10.78
N PRO A 84 6.87 -1.42 10.16
CA PRO A 84 6.62 0.01 10.22
C PRO A 84 5.23 0.41 9.69
N GLN A 85 4.82 -0.16 8.55
CA GLN A 85 3.54 0.15 7.91
C GLN A 85 2.34 -0.20 8.82
N GLN A 86 2.36 -1.40 9.40
CA GLN A 86 1.32 -1.85 10.33
C GLN A 86 1.29 -1.01 11.60
N LEU A 87 2.44 -0.56 12.11
CA LEU A 87 2.48 0.36 13.25
C LEU A 87 1.87 1.73 12.89
N ALA A 88 2.16 2.26 11.71
CA ALA A 88 1.59 3.51 11.22
C ALA A 88 0.07 3.42 11.03
N HIS A 89 -0.44 2.31 10.48
CA HIS A 89 -1.89 2.06 10.37
C HIS A 89 -2.56 1.97 11.73
N TYR A 90 -1.97 1.24 12.68
CA TYR A 90 -2.47 1.19 14.05
C TYR A 90 -2.53 2.59 14.69
N ALA A 91 -1.48 3.40 14.53
CA ALA A 91 -1.44 4.76 15.03
C ALA A 91 -2.50 5.66 14.37
N ALA A 92 -2.72 5.52 13.06
CA ALA A 92 -3.75 6.26 12.33
C ALA A 92 -5.17 5.90 12.78
N LEU A 93 -5.43 4.62 13.06
CA LEU A 93 -6.75 4.13 13.50
C LEU A 93 -7.05 4.46 14.97
N THR A 94 -6.03 4.49 15.84
CA THR A 94 -6.18 4.82 17.27
C THR A 94 -6.05 6.31 17.57
N GLY A 95 -5.46 7.09 16.65
CA GLY A 95 -5.24 8.53 16.79
C GLY A 95 -6.53 9.34 16.93
N SER A 96 -6.38 10.59 17.38
CA SER A 96 -7.48 11.50 17.75
C SER A 96 -8.50 11.78 16.65
N GLY A 97 -8.15 11.58 15.38
CA GLY A 97 -9.07 11.71 14.24
C GLY A 97 -10.05 10.55 14.07
N VAL A 98 -9.67 9.32 14.41
CA VAL A 98 -10.48 8.10 14.21
C VAL A 98 -10.95 7.52 15.54
N GLY A 99 -10.07 7.44 16.54
CA GLY A 99 -10.41 7.07 17.91
C GLY A 99 -10.89 5.64 18.11
N LEU A 100 -10.46 4.68 17.28
CA LEU A 100 -10.78 3.27 17.50
C LEU A 100 -10.08 2.74 18.75
N THR A 101 -10.73 1.79 19.44
CA THR A 101 -10.07 1.05 20.52
C THR A 101 -8.90 0.24 19.99
N SER A 102 -7.85 0.06 20.80
CA SER A 102 -6.64 -0.69 20.41
C SER A 102 -6.96 -2.06 19.83
N LEU A 103 -7.89 -2.81 20.43
CA LEU A 103 -8.29 -4.12 19.93
C LEU A 103 -8.94 -4.05 18.55
N ARG A 104 -9.80 -3.05 18.29
CA ARG A 104 -10.44 -2.88 16.98
C ARG A 104 -9.44 -2.49 15.91
N ALA A 105 -8.53 -1.57 16.22
CA ALA A 105 -7.46 -1.17 15.30
C ALA A 105 -6.58 -2.37 14.94
N LEU A 106 -6.21 -3.20 15.93
CA LEU A 106 -5.40 -4.40 15.70
C LEU A 106 -6.13 -5.43 14.83
N ILE A 107 -7.43 -5.68 15.08
CA ILE A 107 -8.23 -6.61 14.27
C ILE A 107 -8.33 -6.13 12.83
N ILE A 108 -8.58 -4.84 12.60
CA ILE A 108 -8.69 -4.26 11.26
C ILE A 108 -7.35 -4.40 10.51
N ASN A 109 -6.25 -4.04 11.17
CA ASN A 109 -4.90 -4.12 10.61
C ASN A 109 -4.47 -5.57 10.31
N PHE A 110 -4.82 -6.51 11.20
CA PHE A 110 -4.60 -7.93 10.94
C PHE A 110 -5.44 -8.44 9.78
N ALA A 111 -6.72 -8.03 9.70
CA ALA A 111 -7.62 -8.44 8.63
C ALA A 111 -7.18 -7.92 7.25
N SER A 112 -6.67 -6.68 7.15
CA SER A 112 -6.05 -6.18 5.92
C SER A 112 -4.77 -6.93 5.58
N GLY A 113 -3.95 -7.27 6.60
CA GLY A 113 -2.76 -8.10 6.45
C GLY A 113 -2.99 -9.47 5.81
N LEU A 114 -4.20 -10.05 5.92
CA LEU A 114 -4.56 -11.33 5.27
C LEU A 114 -4.46 -11.28 3.73
N GLY A 115 -4.39 -10.09 3.13
CA GLY A 115 -4.10 -9.90 1.70
C GLY A 115 -2.85 -10.66 1.27
N VAL A 116 -1.81 -10.72 2.11
CA VAL A 116 -0.55 -11.41 1.78
C VAL A 116 -0.74 -12.90 1.55
N LEU A 117 -1.58 -13.55 2.35
CA LEU A 117 -1.89 -14.97 2.19
C LEU A 117 -2.67 -15.20 0.90
N LEU A 118 -3.64 -14.33 0.62
CA LEU A 118 -4.43 -14.41 -0.61
C LEU A 118 -3.54 -14.26 -1.85
N GLY A 119 -2.58 -13.33 -1.84
CA GLY A 119 -1.64 -13.11 -2.94
C GLY A 119 -0.79 -14.35 -3.21
N VAL A 120 -0.25 -14.96 -2.15
CA VAL A 120 0.51 -16.22 -2.27
C VAL A 120 -0.34 -17.33 -2.88
N VAL A 121 -1.59 -17.48 -2.43
CA VAL A 121 -2.52 -18.49 -2.96
C VAL A 121 -2.81 -18.24 -4.44
N ILE A 122 -3.07 -17.00 -4.85
CA ILE A 122 -3.38 -16.66 -6.25
C ILE A 122 -2.23 -17.03 -7.18
N ILE A 123 -1.00 -16.59 -6.91
CA ILE A 123 0.14 -16.85 -7.81
C ILE A 123 0.56 -18.33 -7.81
N ARG A 124 0.27 -19.06 -6.73
CA ARG A 124 0.44 -20.52 -6.62
C ARG A 124 -0.62 -21.28 -7.42
N ALA A 125 -1.86 -20.80 -7.46
CA ALA A 125 -2.98 -21.46 -8.12
C ALA A 125 -2.96 -21.31 -9.65
N VAL A 126 -2.30 -20.26 -10.17
CA VAL A 126 -2.19 -20.01 -11.61
C VAL A 126 -0.88 -20.57 -12.13
N GLU A 127 -0.88 -21.23 -13.30
CA GLU A 127 0.37 -21.55 -14.02
C GLU A 127 0.88 -20.29 -14.74
N VAL A 128 2.14 -19.94 -14.49
CA VAL A 128 2.72 -18.70 -15.01
C VAL A 128 4.15 -19.00 -15.42
N ASP A 129 4.49 -18.63 -16.65
CA ASP A 129 5.84 -18.82 -17.20
C ASP A 129 6.88 -17.97 -16.45
N ASN A 130 8.17 -18.31 -16.64
CA ASN A 130 9.29 -17.62 -16.00
C ASN A 130 9.36 -16.13 -16.37
N GLY A 131 8.89 -15.73 -17.55
CA GLY A 131 8.89 -14.32 -17.99
C GLY A 131 8.05 -13.42 -17.08
N PRO A 132 6.73 -13.65 -16.97
CA PRO A 132 5.89 -12.87 -16.06
C PRO A 132 6.28 -12.99 -14.58
N VAL A 133 6.77 -14.16 -14.13
CA VAL A 133 7.33 -14.31 -12.77
C VAL A 133 8.51 -13.35 -12.56
N GLY A 134 9.42 -13.25 -13.54
CA GLY A 134 10.52 -12.29 -13.51
C GLY A 134 10.05 -10.84 -13.44
N LEU A 135 9.00 -10.46 -14.18
CA LEU A 135 8.42 -9.11 -14.14
C LEU A 135 7.81 -8.78 -12.77
N ILE A 136 7.08 -9.73 -12.17
CA ILE A 136 6.51 -9.59 -10.82
C ILE A 136 7.62 -9.36 -9.80
N LEU A 137 8.71 -10.14 -9.88
CA LEU A 137 9.86 -10.02 -9.00
C LEU A 137 10.65 -8.72 -9.21
N ALA A 138 10.83 -8.28 -10.46
CA ALA A 138 11.48 -7.02 -10.76
C ALA A 138 10.69 -5.83 -10.20
N PHE A 139 9.37 -5.85 -10.36
CA PHE A 139 8.49 -4.83 -9.79
C PHE A 139 8.54 -4.84 -8.25
N GLY A 140 8.38 -6.02 -7.62
CA GLY A 140 8.44 -6.15 -6.16
C GLY A 140 9.81 -5.75 -5.57
N GLY A 141 10.91 -6.14 -6.22
CA GLY A 141 12.25 -5.71 -5.83
C GLY A 141 12.43 -4.19 -5.91
N GLY A 142 11.85 -3.55 -6.93
CA GLY A 142 11.82 -2.09 -7.04
C GLY A 142 11.05 -1.41 -5.90
N VAL A 143 9.90 -1.98 -5.51
CA VAL A 143 9.12 -1.50 -4.35
C VAL A 143 9.94 -1.59 -3.06
N TYR A 144 10.59 -2.72 -2.79
CA TYR A 144 11.38 -2.89 -1.55
C TYR A 144 12.60 -1.98 -1.51
N LEU A 145 13.26 -1.78 -2.66
CA LEU A 145 14.37 -0.86 -2.77
C LEU A 145 13.92 0.59 -2.53
N TYR A 146 12.76 0.97 -3.08
CA TYR A 146 12.15 2.28 -2.85
C TYR A 146 11.78 2.48 -1.37
N SER A 147 11.12 1.52 -0.73
CA SER A 147 10.75 1.61 0.69
C SER A 147 11.99 1.77 1.57
N ALA A 148 13.01 0.94 1.36
CA ALA A 148 14.28 1.05 2.09
C ALA A 148 14.94 2.43 1.87
N ALA A 149 14.91 2.96 0.65
CA ALA A 149 15.48 4.27 0.35
C ALA A 149 14.68 5.42 0.97
N ALA A 150 13.36 5.36 0.91
CA ALA A 150 12.46 6.38 1.48
C ALA A 150 12.54 6.43 3.01
N GLU A 151 12.82 5.30 3.66
CA GLU A 151 12.97 5.22 5.11
C GLU A 151 14.39 5.59 5.60
N CYS A 152 15.41 5.47 4.75
CA CYS A 152 16.81 5.77 5.10
C CYS A 152 17.30 7.17 4.70
N MET A 153 16.55 7.92 3.88
CA MET A 153 16.92 9.29 3.50
C MET A 153 16.46 10.31 4.57
N PRO A 154 17.33 11.28 4.94
CA PRO A 154 17.06 12.28 5.98
C PRO A 154 16.04 13.35 5.58
#